data_AF-A0A2N3GW90-F1
#
_entry.id   AF-A0A2N3GW90-F1
#
_cell.length_a   1.000
_cell.length_b   1.000
_cell.length_c   1.000
_cell.angle_alpha   90.00
_cell.angle_beta   90.00
_cell.angle_gamma   90.00
#
_symmetry.space_group_name_H-M   'P 1'
#
loop_
_entity.id
_entity.type
_entity.pdbx_description
1 polymer ?
#
loop_
_entity_poly.entity_id
_entity_poly.type
_entity_poly.pdbx_seq_one_letter_code
_entity_poly.pdbx_strand_id
1 'polypeptide(L)'
;MSSTDDIDGYRLRVRVHEHVVTVHGREVNLTPREYEIVSALYERPGWVLSAEQLAGDADDSDYSPESVSVLVSRLRHKLAEAGAPDAIETVRGFGYRLRAGAREGDVTSESAEEGNALRDASWELQEAVLAVEHAGTDEERLHAVEALETARRAIEAELKE
;
A
#
# COMPACT_ATOMS: atom_id res chain seq x y z
N MET A 1 21.16 -7.02 -3.44
CA MET A 1 20.46 -8.22 -3.99
C MET A 1 19.25 -8.48 -3.12
N SER A 2 18.14 -8.91 -3.70
CA SER A 2 16.77 -8.85 -3.18
C SER A 2 16.61 -8.87 -1.65
N SER A 3 16.16 -7.75 -1.08
CA SER A 3 15.29 -7.84 0.11
C SER A 3 14.07 -8.66 -0.29
N THR A 4 13.65 -9.58 0.57
CA THR A 4 12.45 -10.40 0.35
C THR A 4 11.56 -10.16 1.54
N ASP A 5 10.72 -9.13 1.43
CA ASP A 5 9.80 -8.70 2.47
C ASP A 5 8.65 -9.71 2.59
N ASP A 6 8.94 -10.81 3.31
CA ASP A 6 8.01 -11.86 3.67
C ASP A 6 7.13 -11.33 4.83
N ILE A 7 5.93 -10.87 4.49
CA ILE A 7 5.00 -10.30 5.47
C ILE A 7 4.37 -11.47 6.25
N ASP A 8 4.94 -11.77 7.42
CA ASP A 8 4.79 -13.06 8.12
C ASP A 8 3.33 -13.51 8.39
N GLY A 9 3.15 -14.79 8.67
CA GLY A 9 1.86 -15.44 8.98
C GLY A 9 1.14 -16.00 7.75
N TYR A 10 0.90 -15.18 6.74
CA TYR A 10 0.55 -15.65 5.40
C TYR A 10 1.78 -15.46 4.52
N ARG A 11 2.33 -16.51 3.89
CA ARG A 11 3.46 -16.34 2.96
C ARG A 11 2.97 -15.76 1.62
N LEU A 12 2.51 -14.52 1.68
CA LEU A 12 2.09 -13.69 0.56
C LEU A 12 3.32 -12.96 0.03
N ARG A 13 3.56 -13.03 -1.28
CA ARG A 13 4.65 -12.34 -1.97
C ARG A 13 4.16 -11.77 -3.28
N VAL A 14 4.40 -10.48 -3.50
CA VAL A 14 4.19 -9.80 -4.79
C VAL A 14 5.53 -9.74 -5.53
N ARG A 15 5.53 -10.14 -6.80
CA ARG A 15 6.69 -10.05 -7.71
C ARG A 15 6.44 -8.94 -8.72
N VAL A 16 6.85 -7.73 -8.36
CA VAL A 16 6.55 -6.51 -9.14
C VAL A 16 6.96 -6.64 -10.62
N HIS A 17 8.14 -7.20 -10.90
CA HIS A 17 8.64 -7.40 -12.26
C HIS A 17 7.89 -8.47 -13.09
N GLU A 18 7.03 -9.27 -12.47
CA GLU A 18 6.30 -10.37 -13.11
C GLU A 18 4.78 -10.13 -13.12
N HIS A 19 4.29 -9.10 -12.42
CA HIS A 19 2.88 -8.90 -12.03
C HIS A 19 2.24 -10.15 -11.38
N VAL A 20 3.06 -10.97 -10.69
CA VAL A 20 2.66 -12.23 -10.08
C VAL A 20 2.50 -12.06 -8.57
N VAL A 21 1.37 -12.54 -8.03
CA VAL A 21 1.14 -12.64 -6.58
C VAL A 21 1.08 -14.11 -6.21
N THR A 22 1.82 -14.50 -5.18
CA THR A 22 1.80 -15.86 -4.65
C THR A 22 1.42 -15.89 -3.18
N VAL A 23 0.63 -16.88 -2.77
CA VAL A 23 0.25 -17.16 -1.38
C VAL A 23 0.66 -18.59 -1.06
N HIS A 24 1.44 -18.78 0.00
CA HIS A 24 2.07 -20.07 0.35
C HIS A 24 2.90 -20.70 -0.79
N GLY A 25 3.39 -19.86 -1.72
CA GLY A 25 4.12 -20.27 -2.92
C GLY A 25 3.24 -20.73 -4.10
N ARG A 26 1.91 -20.65 -3.98
CA ARG A 26 0.95 -20.86 -5.09
C ARG A 26 0.59 -19.53 -5.73
N GLU A 27 0.56 -19.46 -7.05
CA GLU A 27 0.13 -18.27 -7.79
C GLU A 27 -1.37 -18.01 -7.64
N VAL A 28 -1.74 -16.74 -7.49
CA VAL A 28 -3.13 -16.29 -7.39
C VAL A 28 -3.48 -15.51 -8.65
N ASN A 29 -4.49 -16.00 -9.40
CA ASN A 29 -4.87 -15.42 -10.68
C ASN A 29 -5.67 -14.10 -10.50
N LEU A 30 -4.95 -12.98 -10.45
CA LEU A 30 -5.52 -11.64 -10.31
C LEU A 30 -5.72 -10.96 -11.68
N THR A 31 -6.75 -10.12 -11.77
CA THR A 31 -6.89 -9.12 -12.83
C THR A 31 -5.95 -7.92 -12.54
N PRO A 32 -5.60 -7.09 -13.55
CA PRO A 32 -4.69 -5.95 -13.34
C PRO A 32 -5.08 -5.05 -12.16
N ARG A 33 -6.36 -4.64 -12.05
CA ARG A 33 -6.82 -3.81 -10.92
C ARG A 33 -6.82 -4.53 -9.57
N GLU A 34 -7.01 -5.86 -9.52
CA GLU A 34 -6.81 -6.61 -8.27
C GLU A 34 -5.32 -6.74 -7.90
N TYR A 35 -4.44 -6.81 -8.91
CA TYR A 35 -2.99 -6.79 -8.73
C TYR A 35 -2.50 -5.43 -8.22
N GLU A 36 -2.95 -4.32 -8.83
CA GLU A 36 -2.62 -2.94 -8.45
C GLU A 36 -2.97 -2.68 -6.98
N ILE A 37 -4.19 -3.02 -6.56
CA ILE A 37 -4.64 -2.89 -5.16
C ILE A 37 -3.74 -3.67 -4.20
N VAL A 38 -3.41 -4.94 -4.50
CA VAL A 38 -2.58 -5.74 -3.59
C VAL A 38 -1.11 -5.35 -3.63
N SER A 39 -0.58 -4.83 -4.74
CA SER A 39 0.80 -4.30 -4.81
C SER A 39 0.93 -3.04 -3.94
N ALA A 40 0.02 -2.06 -4.09
CA ALA A 40 0.02 -0.84 -3.28
C ALA A 40 -0.10 -1.14 -1.76
N LEU A 41 -0.95 -2.12 -1.40
CA LEU A 41 -1.10 -2.59 -0.02
C LEU A 41 0.11 -3.42 0.47
N TYR A 42 0.89 -4.05 -0.42
CA TYR A 42 2.08 -4.85 -0.09
C TYR A 42 3.36 -4.02 0.02
N GLU A 43 3.49 -2.97 -0.79
CA GLU A 43 4.58 -1.98 -0.71
C GLU A 43 4.52 -1.15 0.58
N ARG A 44 3.32 -1.00 1.15
CA ARG A 44 3.04 -0.26 2.39
C ARG A 44 2.49 -1.19 3.50
N PRO A 45 3.28 -2.14 4.02
CA PRO A 45 2.80 -3.13 5.00
C PRO A 45 2.40 -2.47 6.33
N GLY A 46 1.21 -2.79 6.84
CA GLY A 46 0.67 -2.23 8.09
C GLY A 46 -0.09 -0.90 7.95
N TRP A 47 -0.06 -0.28 6.78
CA TRP A 47 -0.72 1.00 6.48
C TRP A 47 -2.19 0.86 6.11
N VAL A 48 -2.92 1.97 6.22
CA VAL A 48 -4.33 2.08 5.78
C VAL A 48 -4.39 3.01 4.57
N LEU A 49 -4.78 2.47 3.41
CA LEU A 49 -4.94 3.23 2.17
C LEU A 49 -6.42 3.48 1.89
N SER A 50 -6.77 4.73 1.58
CA SER A 50 -8.16 5.11 1.31
C SER A 50 -8.70 4.48 0.02
N ALA A 51 -10.01 4.58 -0.20
CA ALA A 51 -10.61 4.13 -1.45
C ALA A 51 -10.19 5.01 -2.64
N GLU A 52 -9.91 6.29 -2.43
CA GLU A 52 -9.29 7.20 -3.40
C GLU A 52 -7.83 6.81 -3.67
N GLN A 53 -7.01 6.60 -2.63
CA GLN A 53 -5.59 6.25 -2.80
C GLN A 53 -5.37 4.90 -3.50
N LEU A 54 -6.33 3.97 -3.39
CA LEU A 54 -6.32 2.70 -4.11
C LEU A 54 -6.91 2.80 -5.52
N ALA A 55 -7.68 3.84 -5.83
CA ALA A 55 -8.10 4.18 -7.19
C ALA A 55 -6.96 4.90 -7.96
N GLY A 56 -6.23 5.78 -7.26
CA GLY A 56 -5.20 6.65 -7.83
C GLY A 56 -5.77 7.74 -8.74
N ASP A 57 -4.90 8.61 -9.27
CA ASP A 57 -5.23 9.68 -10.22
C ASP A 57 -5.53 9.17 -11.64
N ALA A 58 -6.31 8.09 -11.74
CA ALA A 58 -6.69 7.50 -13.02
C ALA A 58 -7.73 8.37 -13.75
N ASP A 59 -7.29 9.05 -14.81
CA ASP A 59 -8.14 9.71 -15.83
C ASP A 59 -9.12 8.72 -16.52
N ASP A 60 -8.88 7.41 -16.31
CA ASP A 60 -9.67 6.27 -16.75
C ASP A 60 -10.97 6.13 -15.93
N SER A 61 -12.03 6.82 -16.37
CA SER A 61 -13.31 7.00 -15.65
C SER A 61 -14.06 5.73 -15.18
N ASP A 62 -13.61 4.54 -15.59
CA ASP A 62 -14.11 3.25 -15.09
C ASP A 62 -13.53 2.84 -13.72
N TYR A 63 -12.65 3.62 -13.08
CA TYR A 63 -12.04 3.25 -11.78
C TYR A 63 -12.37 4.20 -10.61
N SER A 64 -13.61 4.11 -10.11
CA SER A 64 -14.05 4.89 -8.94
C SER A 64 -13.62 4.30 -7.59
N PRO A 65 -13.53 5.12 -6.51
CA PRO A 65 -13.35 4.64 -5.13
C PRO A 65 -14.43 3.64 -4.68
N GLU A 66 -15.65 3.75 -5.22
CA GLU A 66 -16.73 2.77 -4.98
C GLU A 66 -16.37 1.40 -5.57
N SER A 67 -15.74 1.38 -6.75
CA SER A 67 -15.31 0.17 -7.45
C SER A 67 -14.19 -0.57 -6.72
N VAL A 68 -13.32 0.14 -6.00
CA VAL A 68 -12.29 -0.45 -5.12
C VAL A 68 -12.94 -1.39 -4.09
N SER A 69 -14.10 -1.05 -3.53
CA SER A 69 -14.78 -1.93 -2.55
C SER A 69 -15.19 -3.28 -3.14
N VAL A 70 -15.61 -3.30 -4.41
CA VAL A 70 -15.99 -4.51 -5.15
C VAL A 70 -14.75 -5.33 -5.52
N LEU A 71 -13.67 -4.66 -5.91
CA LEU A 71 -12.40 -5.31 -6.26
C LEU A 71 -11.71 -5.90 -5.03
N VAL A 72 -11.65 -5.19 -3.89
CA VAL A 72 -11.17 -5.75 -2.61
C VAL A 72 -12.00 -6.96 -2.18
N SER A 73 -13.32 -6.95 -2.41
CA SER A 73 -14.19 -8.10 -2.10
C SER A 73 -13.83 -9.34 -2.94
N ARG A 74 -13.57 -9.17 -4.25
CA ARG A 74 -13.12 -10.25 -5.15
C ARG A 74 -11.71 -10.73 -4.82
N LEU A 75 -10.79 -9.81 -4.58
CA LEU A 75 -9.40 -10.05 -4.19
C LEU A 75 -9.33 -10.84 -2.87
N ARG A 76 -10.10 -10.46 -1.85
CA ARG A 76 -10.25 -11.24 -0.60
C ARG A 76 -10.69 -12.67 -0.85
N HIS A 77 -11.67 -12.89 -1.72
CA HIS A 77 -12.13 -14.25 -2.04
C HIS A 77 -11.00 -15.10 -2.65
N LYS A 78 -10.27 -14.56 -3.64
CA LYS A 78 -9.12 -15.24 -4.26
C LYS A 78 -7.98 -15.51 -3.29
N LEU A 79 -7.67 -14.56 -2.40
CA LEU A 79 -6.66 -14.73 -1.35
C LEU A 79 -7.10 -15.78 -0.32
N ALA A 80 -8.39 -15.83 0.03
CA ALA A 80 -8.96 -16.87 0.90
C ALA A 80 -8.85 -18.27 0.28
N GLU A 81 -9.21 -18.44 -1.00
CA GLU A 81 -9.04 -19.70 -1.73
C GLU A 81 -7.57 -20.15 -1.80
N ALA A 82 -6.64 -19.20 -1.87
CA ALA A 82 -5.20 -19.46 -1.85
C ALA A 82 -4.61 -19.75 -0.44
N GLY A 83 -5.39 -19.54 0.63
CA GLY A 83 -4.99 -19.81 2.02
C GLY A 83 -4.58 -18.59 2.85
N ALA A 84 -5.06 -17.39 2.50
CA ALA A 84 -4.83 -16.14 3.22
C ALA A 84 -6.14 -15.32 3.36
N PRO A 85 -7.15 -15.81 4.11
CA PRO A 85 -8.50 -15.22 4.13
C PRO A 85 -8.57 -13.80 4.69
N ASP A 86 -7.82 -13.50 5.75
CA ASP A 86 -7.85 -12.20 6.44
C ASP A 86 -6.69 -11.28 6.04
N ALA A 87 -6.03 -11.55 4.91
CA ALA A 87 -4.89 -10.80 4.42
C ALA A 87 -5.19 -9.31 4.15
N ILE A 88 -6.44 -8.93 3.92
CA ILE A 88 -6.84 -7.53 3.73
C ILE A 88 -7.90 -7.17 4.77
N GLU A 89 -7.58 -6.23 5.66
CA GLU A 89 -8.48 -5.60 6.63
C GLU A 89 -9.20 -4.39 6.01
N THR A 90 -10.42 -4.09 6.47
CA THR A 90 -11.10 -2.80 6.20
C THR A 90 -11.16 -2.01 7.49
N VAL A 91 -10.45 -0.90 7.54
CA VAL A 91 -10.48 0.05 8.66
C VAL A 91 -11.62 1.03 8.39
N ARG A 92 -12.74 0.84 9.09
CA ARG A 92 -13.99 1.56 8.83
C ARG A 92 -13.80 3.08 8.91
N GLY A 93 -14.17 3.78 7.84
CA GLY A 93 -14.06 5.23 7.73
C GLY A 93 -12.68 5.74 7.27
N PHE A 94 -11.71 4.86 7.06
CA PHE A 94 -10.35 5.21 6.63
C PHE A 94 -9.94 4.50 5.34
N GLY A 95 -10.18 3.19 5.21
CA GLY A 95 -9.81 2.44 4.01
C GLY A 95 -9.48 0.97 4.25
N TYR A 96 -8.40 0.50 3.62
CA TYR A 96 -7.99 -0.90 3.58
C TYR A 96 -6.51 -1.08 3.94
N ARG A 97 -6.16 -2.24 4.50
CA ARG A 97 -4.81 -2.54 4.98
C ARG A 97 -4.42 -3.96 4.65
N LEU A 98 -3.18 -4.20 4.20
CA LEU A 98 -2.62 -5.55 4.23
C LEU A 98 -2.28 -5.94 5.67
N ARG A 99 -2.89 -7.02 6.14
CA ARG A 99 -2.51 -7.69 7.37
C ARG A 99 -1.34 -8.62 7.07
N ALA A 100 -0.22 -8.40 7.76
CA ALA A 100 0.60 -9.52 8.18
C ALA A 100 -0.32 -10.54 8.86
N GLY A 101 -0.22 -11.81 8.47
CA GLY A 101 -1.01 -12.86 9.10
C GLY A 101 -0.66 -12.90 10.58
N ALA A 102 -1.66 -12.74 11.45
CA ALA A 102 -1.45 -13.11 12.83
C ALA A 102 -1.13 -14.61 12.86
N ARG A 103 0.02 -14.97 13.42
CA ARG A 103 0.20 -16.34 13.91
C ARG A 103 -0.91 -16.58 14.94
N GLU A 104 -1.55 -17.74 14.86
CA GLU A 104 -2.61 -18.18 15.79
C GLU A 104 -2.06 -18.22 17.23
N GLY A 105 -2.06 -17.07 17.93
CA GLY A 105 -1.45 -16.90 19.25
C GLY A 105 -1.17 -15.47 19.71
N ASP A 106 -0.66 -14.57 18.86
CA ASP A 106 0.05 -13.36 19.33
C ASP A 106 -0.74 -12.03 19.19
N VAL A 107 -0.84 -11.31 20.31
CA VAL A 107 -1.29 -9.90 20.40
C VAL A 107 -0.38 -9.11 21.33
N THR A 108 0.42 -8.21 20.77
CA THR A 108 0.96 -7.03 21.48
C THR A 108 1.24 -5.92 20.47
N SER A 109 0.38 -4.89 20.47
CA SER A 109 0.48 -3.73 19.58
C SER A 109 1.17 -2.56 20.29
N GLU A 110 2.50 -2.60 20.36
CA GLU A 110 3.35 -1.51 20.88
C GLU A 110 4.60 -1.27 20.00
N SER A 111 5.25 -2.31 19.47
CA SER A 111 6.49 -2.17 18.67
C SER A 111 6.28 -1.87 17.17
N ALA A 112 5.13 -1.31 16.78
CA ALA A 112 4.81 -1.02 15.38
C ALA A 112 5.12 0.43 14.96
N GLU A 113 5.24 1.35 15.92
CA GLU A 113 5.25 2.80 15.67
C GLU A 113 6.66 3.31 15.29
N GLU A 114 7.72 2.79 15.92
CA GLU A 114 9.13 3.17 15.62
C GLU A 114 9.55 2.84 14.17
N GLY A 115 8.90 1.85 13.54
CA GLY A 115 9.12 1.51 12.14
C GLY A 115 8.33 2.35 11.13
N ASN A 116 7.49 3.29 11.60
CA ASN A 116 6.55 4.01 10.75
C ASN A 116 7.09 5.35 10.25
N ALA A 117 7.75 6.17 11.07
CA ALA A 117 8.14 7.54 10.72
C ALA A 117 9.01 7.66 9.43
N LEU A 118 10.00 6.79 9.25
CA LEU A 118 10.83 6.74 8.04
C LEU A 118 10.06 6.24 6.81
N ARG A 119 8.96 5.50 6.99
CA ARG A 119 8.02 5.13 5.91
C ARG A 119 7.04 6.26 5.62
N ASP A 120 6.57 6.97 6.66
CA ASP A 120 5.66 8.12 6.54
C ASP A 120 6.26 9.20 5.66
N ALA A 121 7.48 9.66 6.00
CA ALA A 121 8.17 10.67 5.22
C ALA A 121 8.59 10.18 3.82
N SER A 122 8.80 8.87 3.64
CA SER A 122 9.06 8.29 2.29
C SER A 122 7.80 8.29 1.42
N TRP A 123 6.60 8.15 1.98
CA TRP A 123 5.34 8.25 1.22
C TRP A 123 5.02 9.70 0.88
N GLU A 124 5.18 10.64 1.82
CA GLU A 124 5.03 12.08 1.58
C GLU A 124 5.86 12.54 0.37
N LEU A 125 7.08 12.01 0.21
CA LEU A 125 7.90 12.26 -0.98
C LEU A 125 7.34 11.66 -2.27
N GLN A 126 6.70 10.48 -2.23
CA GLN A 126 6.10 9.86 -3.42
C GLN A 126 4.79 10.54 -3.82
N GLU A 127 3.92 10.89 -2.86
CA GLU A 127 2.72 11.71 -3.09
C GLU A 127 3.11 13.07 -3.67
N ALA A 128 4.12 13.74 -3.10
CA ALA A 128 4.56 15.04 -3.58
C ALA A 128 5.18 14.97 -4.99
N VAL A 129 5.92 13.91 -5.34
CA VAL A 129 6.38 13.68 -6.73
C VAL A 129 5.19 13.49 -7.68
N LEU A 130 4.24 12.61 -7.33
CA LEU A 130 3.04 12.38 -8.15
C LEU A 130 2.22 13.67 -8.31
N ALA A 131 2.05 14.45 -7.25
CA ALA A 131 1.35 15.73 -7.29
C ALA A 131 2.07 16.77 -8.17
N VAL A 132 3.41 16.81 -8.20
CA VAL A 132 4.15 17.67 -9.15
C VAL A 132 3.91 17.25 -10.61
N GLU A 133 3.80 15.94 -10.88
CA GLU A 133 3.53 15.42 -12.23
C GLU A 133 2.08 15.67 -12.69
N HIS A 134 1.10 15.56 -11.79
CA HIS A 134 -0.34 15.67 -12.11
C HIS A 134 -0.91 17.08 -11.94
N ALA A 135 -0.24 17.99 -11.22
CA ALA A 135 -0.71 19.35 -10.99
C ALA A 135 -0.94 20.12 -12.30
N GLY A 136 -2.20 20.56 -12.49
CA GLY A 136 -2.68 21.26 -13.68
C GLY A 136 -2.35 22.75 -13.70
N THR A 137 -2.07 23.34 -12.54
CA THR A 137 -1.69 24.74 -12.37
C THR A 137 -0.31 24.90 -11.72
N ASP A 138 0.32 26.05 -11.95
CA ASP A 138 1.63 26.35 -11.35
C ASP A 138 1.56 26.56 -9.81
N GLU A 139 0.38 26.84 -9.26
CA GLU A 139 0.16 27.00 -7.82
C GLU A 139 0.13 25.63 -7.10
N GLU A 140 -0.56 24.64 -7.68
CA GLU A 140 -0.54 23.24 -7.21
C GLU A 140 0.88 22.65 -7.29
N ARG A 141 1.62 22.93 -8.38
CA ARG A 141 3.02 22.50 -8.54
C ARG A 141 3.93 23.08 -7.46
N LEU A 142 3.76 24.37 -7.14
CA LEU A 142 4.56 25.02 -6.10
C LEU A 142 4.29 24.38 -4.72
N HIS A 143 3.01 24.17 -4.38
CA HIS A 143 2.62 23.54 -3.12
C HIS A 143 3.14 22.10 -2.98
N ALA A 144 3.12 21.32 -4.05
CA ALA A 144 3.69 19.97 -4.09
C ALA A 144 5.23 19.97 -3.92
N VAL A 145 5.95 20.95 -4.52
CA VAL A 145 7.39 21.13 -4.30
C VAL A 145 7.72 21.54 -2.86
N GLU A 146 6.92 22.41 -2.23
CA GLU A 146 7.12 22.80 -0.83
C GLU A 146 6.88 21.63 0.14
N ALA A 147 5.91 20.76 -0.14
CA ALA A 147 5.72 19.51 0.59
C ALA A 147 6.94 18.58 0.43
N LEU A 148 7.44 18.41 -0.80
CA LEU A 148 8.62 17.60 -1.12
C LEU A 148 9.87 18.06 -0.34
N GLU A 149 10.14 19.37 -0.31
CA GLU A 149 11.25 19.93 0.47
C GLU A 149 11.08 19.71 1.99
N THR A 150 9.85 19.79 2.48
CA THR A 150 9.54 19.64 3.91
C THR A 150 9.75 18.19 4.37
N ALA A 151 9.16 17.22 3.65
CA ALA A 151 9.34 15.79 3.93
C ALA A 151 10.83 15.38 3.81
N ARG A 152 11.53 15.88 2.80
CA ARG A 152 12.97 15.62 2.63
C ARG A 152 13.79 16.13 3.82
N ARG A 153 13.50 17.33 4.35
CA ARG A 153 14.23 17.87 5.52
C ARG A 153 13.98 17.06 6.79
N ALA A 154 12.80 16.47 6.96
CA ALA A 154 12.53 15.57 8.08
C ALA A 154 13.43 14.32 8.03
N ILE A 155 13.55 13.68 6.86
CA ILE A 155 14.44 12.53 6.66
C ILE A 155 15.92 12.91 6.83
N GLU A 156 16.36 14.06 6.30
CA GLU A 156 17.74 14.55 6.47
C GLU A 156 18.09 14.95 7.92
N ALA A 157 17.09 15.11 8.80
CA ALA A 157 17.28 15.30 10.24
C ALA A 157 17.38 13.96 10.98
N GLU A 158 16.40 13.06 10.80
CA GLU A 158 16.36 11.71 11.41
C GLU A 158 17.63 10.89 11.10
N LEU A 159 18.17 10.99 9.88
CA LEU A 159 19.39 10.28 9.46
C LEU A 159 20.71 10.84 10.06
N LYS A 160 20.63 11.71 11.09
CA LYS A 160 21.76 12.51 11.58
C LYS A 160 21.94 12.51 13.11
N GLU A 161 21.05 11.82 13.83
CA GLU A 161 21.18 11.54 15.28
C GLU A 161 21.72 10.12 15.54
#